data_AF-A0A3D4EH76-F1
#
_entry.id   AF-A0A3D4EH76-F1
#
_cell.length_a   1.000
_cell.length_b   1.000
_cell.length_c   1.000
_cell.angle_alpha   90.00
_cell.angle_beta   90.00
_cell.angle_gamma   90.00
#
_symmetry.space_group_name_H-M   'P 1'
#
loop_
_entity.id
_entity.type
_entity.pdbx_description
1 polymer ?
#
loop_
_entity_poly.entity_id
_entity_poly.type
_entity_poly.pdbx_seq_one_letter_code
_entity_poly.pdbx_strand_id
1 'polypeptide(L)'
;RRIIKIGRELNKPVIAASDVHFLDKEDEQYRKILQAAKKFSDADRGCPIFFRTTDEMLAEFAYLGDELAKEVVITNPNAIAAQVDDIELLPKDLFPPKIENSAEDLKRLVYDKMHSIYGDNPPELVQERVDTELNTILDHSYDVIYMSAQKLVQNS
;
A
#
# COMPACT_ATOMS: atom_id res chain seq x y z
N ARG A 1 21.66 -30.10 2.35
CA ARG A 1 22.43 -30.56 3.55
C ARG A 1 23.62 -29.67 3.91
N ARG A 2 24.48 -29.21 2.98
CA ARG A 2 25.62 -28.31 3.30
C ARG A 2 25.22 -27.01 4.00
N ILE A 3 24.18 -26.34 3.52
CA ILE A 3 23.66 -25.10 4.11
C ILE A 3 23.19 -25.32 5.56
N ILE A 4 22.50 -26.42 5.85
CA ILE A 4 22.06 -26.78 7.21
C ILE A 4 23.26 -26.94 8.14
N LYS A 5 24.33 -27.61 7.69
CA LYS A 5 25.57 -27.75 8.45
C LYS A 5 26.19 -26.38 8.77
N ILE A 6 26.28 -25.50 7.77
CA ILE A 6 26.82 -24.14 7.96
C ILE A 6 25.93 -23.34 8.92
N GLY A 7 24.60 -23.42 8.79
CA GLY A 7 23.66 -22.75 9.68
C GLY A 7 23.86 -23.18 11.14
N ARG A 8 24.02 -24.48 11.39
CA ARG A 8 24.32 -25.01 12.72
C ARG A 8 25.69 -24.54 13.25
N GLU A 9 26.73 -24.59 12.41
CA GLU A 9 28.08 -24.10 12.77
C GLU A 9 28.10 -22.61 13.14
N LEU A 10 27.28 -21.80 12.48
CA LEU A 10 27.18 -20.35 12.68
C LEU A 10 26.07 -19.93 13.65
N ASN A 11 25.35 -20.88 14.23
CA ASN A 11 24.16 -20.64 15.05
C ASN A 11 23.13 -19.72 14.35
N LYS A 12 22.84 -20.00 13.07
CA LYS A 12 21.85 -19.30 12.24
C LYS A 12 20.70 -20.25 11.88
N PRO A 13 19.43 -19.87 12.13
CA PRO A 13 18.29 -20.69 11.73
C PRO A 13 18.26 -20.81 10.20
N VAL A 14 18.03 -22.02 9.71
CA VAL A 14 17.86 -22.30 8.27
C VAL A 14 16.39 -22.52 8.00
N ILE A 15 15.86 -21.81 7.02
CA ILE A 15 14.47 -21.94 6.58
C ILE A 15 14.38 -22.50 5.17
N ALA A 16 13.26 -23.16 4.89
CA ALA A 16 12.84 -23.52 3.55
C ALA A 16 11.86 -22.46 3.02
N ALA A 17 12.18 -21.88 1.86
CA ALA A 17 11.32 -20.91 1.18
C ALA A 17 11.14 -21.32 -0.29
N SER A 18 9.97 -21.03 -0.85
CA SER A 18 9.56 -21.45 -2.21
C SER A 18 9.81 -20.41 -3.29
N ASP A 19 10.30 -19.21 -2.94
CA ASP A 19 10.55 -18.09 -3.86
C ASP A 19 9.29 -17.71 -4.68
N VAL A 20 8.15 -17.57 -3.99
CA VAL A 20 6.81 -17.45 -4.62
C VAL A 20 6.74 -16.29 -5.61
N HIS A 21 6.28 -16.56 -6.83
CA HIS A 21 5.98 -15.56 -7.85
C HIS A 21 4.54 -15.61 -8.38
N PHE A 22 3.81 -16.68 -8.08
CA PHE A 22 2.43 -16.89 -8.51
C PHE A 22 1.74 -17.83 -7.51
N LEU A 23 0.40 -17.85 -7.52
CA LEU A 23 -0.37 -18.52 -6.48
C LEU A 23 -0.39 -20.04 -6.71
N ASP A 24 -0.98 -20.48 -7.82
CA ASP A 24 -1.19 -21.89 -8.14
C ASP A 24 -0.17 -22.40 -9.14
N LYS A 25 0.06 -23.72 -9.19
CA LYS A 25 1.06 -24.31 -10.08
C LYS A 25 0.78 -24.00 -11.56
N GLU A 26 -0.49 -23.92 -11.94
CA GLU A 26 -0.94 -23.66 -13.31
C GLU A 26 -0.65 -22.22 -13.77
N ASP A 27 -0.51 -21.28 -12.83
CA ASP A 27 -0.25 -19.86 -13.11
C ASP A 27 1.16 -19.61 -13.68
N GLU A 28 2.02 -20.63 -13.69
CA GLU A 28 3.34 -20.59 -14.33
C GLU A 28 3.26 -20.10 -15.78
N GLN A 29 2.16 -20.41 -16.49
CA GLN A 29 1.96 -19.98 -17.88
C GLN A 29 2.02 -18.46 -18.03
N TYR A 30 1.49 -17.69 -17.07
CA TYR A 30 1.49 -16.24 -17.13
C TYR A 30 2.91 -15.68 -17.01
N ARG A 31 3.73 -16.30 -16.14
CA ARG A 31 5.14 -15.97 -16.01
C ARG A 31 5.90 -16.24 -17.31
N LYS A 32 5.65 -17.36 -17.99
CA LYS A 32 6.29 -17.69 -19.28
C LYS A 32 5.98 -16.62 -20.34
N ILE A 33 4.72 -16.22 -20.44
CA ILE A 33 4.28 -15.14 -21.36
C ILE A 33 5.03 -13.83 -21.05
N LEU A 34 5.12 -13.43 -19.78
CA LEU A 34 5.84 -12.22 -19.36
C LEU A 34 7.35 -12.30 -19.65
N GLN A 35 7.98 -13.45 -19.41
CA GLN A 35 9.40 -13.66 -19.70
C GLN A 35 9.68 -13.65 -21.21
N ALA A 36 8.81 -14.27 -22.01
CA ALA A 36 8.91 -14.28 -23.47
C ALA A 36 8.77 -12.88 -24.06
N ALA A 37 7.81 -12.08 -23.56
CA ALA A 37 7.66 -10.67 -23.94
C ALA A 37 8.92 -9.85 -23.65
N LYS A 38 9.66 -10.20 -22.58
CA LYS A 38 10.95 -9.61 -22.23
C LYS A 38 12.16 -10.23 -22.96
N LYS A 39 11.94 -11.16 -23.90
CA LYS A 39 12.98 -11.83 -24.71
C LYS A 39 13.97 -12.66 -23.88
N PHE A 40 13.53 -13.22 -22.75
CA PHE A 40 14.34 -14.19 -22.00
C PHE A 40 14.51 -15.46 -22.84
N SER A 41 15.76 -15.91 -23.01
CA SER A 41 16.09 -17.09 -23.82
C SER A 41 15.56 -18.40 -23.22
N ASP A 42 15.25 -18.40 -21.93
CA ASP A 42 14.73 -19.53 -21.17
C ASP A 42 13.30 -19.29 -20.66
N ALA A 43 12.54 -18.41 -21.33
CA ALA A 43 11.18 -18.06 -20.92
C ALA A 43 10.25 -19.27 -20.72
N ASP A 44 10.44 -20.34 -21.51
CA ASP A 44 9.62 -21.57 -21.44
C ASP A 44 10.08 -22.58 -20.37
N ARG A 45 11.20 -22.31 -19.68
CA ARG A 45 11.74 -23.20 -18.65
C ARG A 45 10.76 -23.34 -17.48
N GLY A 46 10.43 -24.58 -17.13
CA GLY A 46 9.66 -24.89 -15.94
C GLY A 46 10.39 -24.47 -14.66
N CYS A 47 9.72 -23.68 -13.84
CA CYS A 47 10.17 -23.14 -12.57
C CYS A 47 8.99 -23.21 -11.57
N PRO A 48 8.88 -24.27 -10.76
CA PRO A 48 7.77 -24.45 -9.82
C PRO A 48 7.94 -23.57 -8.57
N ILE A 49 7.75 -22.26 -8.75
CA ILE A 49 7.87 -21.21 -7.72
C ILE A 49 6.49 -20.65 -7.34
N PHE A 50 5.53 -21.57 -7.18
CA PHE A 50 4.17 -21.28 -6.71
C PHE A 50 4.08 -21.28 -5.18
N PHE A 51 2.96 -20.81 -4.65
CA PHE A 51 2.71 -20.78 -3.22
C PHE A 51 2.36 -22.18 -2.68
N ARG A 52 3.39 -22.92 -2.28
CA ARG A 52 3.23 -24.26 -1.70
C ARG A 52 2.53 -24.21 -0.34
N THR A 53 1.68 -25.21 -0.12
CA THR A 53 1.18 -25.57 1.21
C THR A 53 2.29 -26.13 2.10
N THR A 54 2.07 -26.12 3.42
CA THR A 54 3.01 -26.72 4.38
C THR A 54 3.26 -28.19 4.09
N ASP A 55 2.25 -28.95 3.70
CA ASP A 55 2.38 -30.39 3.39
C ASP A 55 3.23 -30.63 2.14
N GLU A 56 3.05 -29.80 1.10
CA GLU A 56 3.90 -29.85 -0.09
C GLU A 56 5.35 -29.48 0.22
N MET A 57 5.57 -28.48 1.08
CA MET A 57 6.91 -28.14 1.57
C MET A 57 7.52 -29.29 2.38
N LEU A 58 6.78 -29.93 3.28
CA LEU A 58 7.27 -31.08 4.03
C LEU A 58 7.63 -32.25 3.11
N ALA A 59 6.81 -32.51 2.09
CA ALA A 59 7.08 -33.54 1.08
C ALA A 59 8.36 -33.24 0.27
N GLU A 60 8.53 -31.99 -0.17
CA GLU A 60 9.73 -31.53 -0.89
C GLU A 60 11.01 -31.73 -0.06
N PHE A 61 10.93 -31.52 1.26
CA PHE A 61 12.06 -31.61 2.18
C PHE A 61 12.16 -32.94 2.93
N ALA A 62 11.36 -33.96 2.59
CA ALA A 62 11.31 -35.26 3.26
C ALA A 62 12.68 -35.99 3.29
N TYR A 63 13.55 -35.72 2.30
CA TYR A 63 14.91 -36.27 2.23
C TYR A 63 15.83 -35.83 3.40
N LEU A 64 15.41 -34.86 4.21
CA LEU A 64 16.10 -34.40 5.42
C LEU A 64 15.74 -35.23 6.67
N GLY A 65 14.67 -36.04 6.62
CA GLY A 65 14.07 -36.69 7.78
C GLY A 65 13.08 -35.78 8.51
N ASP A 66 12.09 -36.39 9.16
CA ASP A 66 10.90 -35.71 9.70
C ASP A 66 11.21 -34.54 10.65
N GLU A 67 12.16 -34.74 11.58
CA GLU A 67 12.51 -33.71 12.56
C GLU A 67 13.10 -32.47 11.87
N LEU A 68 14.09 -32.69 10.99
CA LEU A 68 14.79 -31.60 10.31
C LEU A 68 13.91 -30.93 9.25
N ALA A 69 13.02 -31.69 8.59
CA ALA A 69 12.04 -31.13 7.67
C ALA A 69 11.08 -30.18 8.41
N LYS A 70 10.53 -30.60 9.55
CA LYS A 70 9.69 -29.73 10.40
C LYS A 70 10.45 -28.51 10.94
N GLU A 71 11.71 -28.69 11.32
CA GLU A 71 12.58 -27.62 11.79
C GLU A 71 12.68 -26.49 10.74
N VAL A 72 13.01 -26.82 9.49
CA VAL A 72 13.26 -25.81 8.43
C VAL A 72 11.99 -25.31 7.76
N VAL A 73 10.90 -26.10 7.72
CA VAL A 73 9.63 -25.73 7.05
C VAL A 73 8.67 -25.01 7.99
N ILE A 74 8.68 -25.31 9.29
CA ILE A 74 7.67 -24.81 10.24
C ILE A 74 8.32 -24.03 11.38
N THR A 75 9.20 -24.67 12.15
CA THR A 75 9.70 -24.10 13.41
C THR A 75 10.52 -22.83 13.17
N ASN A 76 11.51 -22.89 12.29
CA ASN A 76 12.39 -21.76 12.01
C ASN A 76 11.64 -20.61 11.30
N PRO A 77 10.79 -20.84 10.27
CA PRO A 77 9.97 -19.78 9.68
C PRO A 77 9.05 -19.08 10.69
N ASN A 78 8.37 -19.82 11.56
CA ASN A 78 7.52 -19.23 12.60
C ASN A 78 8.34 -18.43 13.62
N ALA A 79 9.52 -18.92 14.00
CA ALA A 79 10.41 -18.19 14.90
C ALA A 79 10.92 -16.88 14.27
N ILE A 80 11.17 -16.85 12.96
CA ILE A 80 11.52 -15.61 12.25
C ILE A 80 10.32 -14.67 12.17
N ALA A 81 9.14 -15.18 11.82
CA ALA A 81 7.92 -14.38 11.76
C ALA A 81 7.59 -13.73 13.12
N ALA A 82 7.79 -14.46 14.22
CA ALA A 82 7.58 -13.95 15.57
C ALA A 82 8.59 -12.86 16.02
N GLN A 83 9.67 -12.64 15.27
CA GLN A 83 10.63 -11.55 15.52
C GLN A 83 10.25 -10.26 14.79
N VAL A 84 9.21 -10.28 13.96
CA VAL A 84 8.75 -9.12 13.18
C VAL A 84 7.63 -8.43 13.95
N ASP A 85 7.83 -7.15 14.26
CA ASP A 85 6.80 -6.31 14.87
C ASP A 85 5.68 -5.97 13.87
N ASP A 86 4.51 -5.60 14.39
CA ASP A 86 3.44 -5.03 13.56
C ASP A 86 3.86 -3.66 13.02
N ILE A 87 3.91 -3.52 11.69
CA ILE A 87 4.33 -2.29 11.00
C ILE A 87 3.13 -1.66 10.30
N GLU A 88 2.82 -0.41 10.67
CA GLU A 88 1.84 0.42 9.95
C GLU A 88 2.49 1.02 8.70
N LEU A 89 2.11 0.49 7.52
CA LEU A 89 2.73 0.86 6.24
C LEU A 89 2.25 2.20 5.68
N LEU A 90 1.02 2.61 6.02
CA LEU A 90 0.39 3.81 5.53
C LEU A 90 -0.11 4.63 6.70
N PRO A 91 0.14 5.95 6.72
CA PRO A 91 -0.41 6.79 7.77
C PRO A 91 -1.94 6.87 7.61
N LYS A 92 -2.65 6.88 8.74
CA LYS A 92 -4.12 7.01 8.78
C LYS A 92 -4.61 8.45 8.62
N ASP A 93 -3.73 9.40 8.87
CA ASP A 93 -4.09 10.82 8.90
C ASP A 93 -4.16 11.42 7.50
N LEU A 94 -5.02 12.42 7.36
CA LEU A 94 -5.01 13.31 6.21
C LEU A 94 -3.87 14.32 6.38
N PHE A 95 -3.06 14.51 5.33
CA PHE A 95 -1.99 15.50 5.29
C PHE A 95 -2.36 16.61 4.29
N PRO A 96 -3.21 17.58 4.68
CA PRO A 96 -3.60 18.66 3.79
C PRO A 96 -2.39 19.56 3.48
N PRO A 97 -2.28 20.06 2.24
CA PRO A 97 -1.29 21.09 1.90
C PRO A 97 -1.58 22.37 2.69
N LYS A 98 -0.56 23.23 2.85
CA LYS A 98 -0.69 24.52 3.55
C LYS A 98 -0.28 25.66 2.62
N ILE A 99 -1.16 26.64 2.48
CA ILE A 99 -0.88 27.93 1.84
C ILE A 99 -1.20 29.02 2.87
N GLU A 100 -0.28 29.97 3.03
CA GLU A 100 -0.46 31.09 3.95
C GLU A 100 -1.78 31.84 3.65
N ASN A 101 -2.56 32.11 4.70
CA ASN A 101 -3.83 32.85 4.65
C ASN A 101 -4.94 32.23 3.76
N SER A 102 -4.80 30.99 3.30
CA SER A 102 -5.76 30.35 2.38
C SER A 102 -7.18 30.25 2.96
N ALA A 103 -7.32 29.95 4.25
CA ALA A 103 -8.61 29.95 4.94
C ALA A 103 -9.29 31.33 4.96
N GLU A 104 -8.52 32.39 5.27
CA GLU A 104 -9.02 33.77 5.30
C GLU A 104 -9.37 34.27 3.90
N ASP A 105 -8.51 33.97 2.92
CA ASP A 105 -8.70 34.33 1.52
C ASP A 105 -9.94 33.66 0.94
N LEU A 106 -10.13 32.36 1.20
CA LEU A 106 -11.32 31.64 0.76
C LEU A 106 -12.58 32.21 1.41
N LYS A 107 -12.53 32.47 2.71
CA LYS A 107 -13.65 33.07 3.44
C LYS A 107 -14.06 34.40 2.83
N ARG A 108 -13.11 35.31 2.66
CA ARG A 108 -13.33 36.61 2.02
C ARG A 108 -13.91 36.44 0.62
N LEU A 109 -13.30 35.60 -0.22
CA LEU A 109 -13.74 35.38 -1.60
C LEU A 109 -15.20 34.90 -1.68
N VAL A 110 -15.60 33.99 -0.80
CA VAL A 110 -16.95 33.43 -0.77
C VAL A 110 -17.98 34.47 -0.29
N TYR A 111 -17.72 35.15 0.83
CA TYR A 111 -18.65 36.17 1.35
C TYR A 111 -18.75 37.39 0.43
N ASP A 112 -17.63 37.89 -0.09
CA ASP A 112 -17.61 39.00 -1.04
C ASP A 112 -18.43 38.65 -2.29
N LYS A 113 -18.30 37.41 -2.78
CA LYS A 113 -19.06 36.95 -3.94
C LYS A 113 -20.55 36.77 -3.65
N MET A 114 -20.90 36.27 -2.48
CA MET A 114 -22.30 36.15 -2.03
C MET A 114 -22.96 37.53 -1.97
N HIS A 115 -22.33 38.49 -1.29
CA HIS A 115 -22.85 39.86 -1.20
C HIS A 115 -22.88 40.56 -2.55
N SER A 116 -21.92 40.29 -3.44
CA SER A 116 -21.94 40.78 -4.82
C SER A 116 -23.15 40.30 -5.63
N ILE A 117 -23.70 39.12 -5.33
CA ILE A 117 -24.83 38.53 -6.08
C ILE A 117 -26.17 38.84 -5.41
N TYR A 118 -26.22 38.75 -4.08
CA TYR A 118 -27.46 38.80 -3.30
C TYR A 118 -27.65 40.10 -2.49
N GLY A 119 -26.66 40.99 -2.49
CA GLY A 119 -26.67 42.25 -1.73
C GLY A 119 -26.20 42.09 -0.28
N ASP A 120 -26.25 43.19 0.48
CA ASP A 120 -25.77 43.23 1.87
C ASP A 120 -26.59 42.35 2.83
N ASN A 121 -27.86 42.08 2.48
CA ASN A 121 -28.77 41.22 3.24
C ASN A 121 -29.22 40.04 2.37
N PRO A 122 -28.38 39.01 2.18
CA PRO A 122 -28.74 37.83 1.38
C PRO A 122 -29.93 37.08 2.02
N PRO A 123 -30.74 36.36 1.23
CA PRO A 123 -31.79 35.50 1.78
C PRO A 123 -31.21 34.49 2.78
N GLU A 124 -31.95 34.22 3.86
CA GLU A 124 -31.54 33.30 4.94
C GLU A 124 -31.09 31.94 4.40
N LEU A 125 -31.85 31.38 3.45
CA LEU A 125 -31.51 30.12 2.78
C LEU A 125 -30.11 30.11 2.14
N VAL A 126 -29.66 31.25 1.61
CA VAL A 126 -28.34 31.38 0.96
C VAL A 126 -27.26 31.51 2.02
N GLN A 127 -27.47 32.36 3.03
CA GLN A 127 -26.55 32.59 4.13
C GLN A 127 -26.26 31.27 4.88
N GLU A 128 -27.32 30.56 5.30
CA GLU A 128 -27.19 29.29 6.03
C GLU A 128 -26.39 28.25 5.23
N ARG A 129 -26.60 28.21 3.90
CA ARG A 129 -25.92 27.26 3.03
C ARG A 129 -24.44 27.58 2.92
N VAL A 130 -24.10 28.85 2.69
CA VAL A 130 -22.70 29.31 2.62
C VAL A 130 -21.99 29.05 3.93
N ASP A 131 -22.60 29.41 5.06
CA ASP A 131 -22.00 29.19 6.38
C ASP A 131 -21.74 27.71 6.66
N THR A 132 -22.72 26.85 6.35
CA THR A 132 -22.59 25.39 6.58
C THR A 132 -21.47 24.78 5.74
N GLU A 133 -21.45 25.07 4.43
CA GLU A 133 -20.44 24.49 3.52
C GLU A 133 -19.05 25.05 3.81
N LEU A 134 -18.93 26.36 3.96
CA LEU A 134 -17.64 27.01 4.18
C LEU A 134 -17.00 26.58 5.50
N ASN A 135 -17.77 26.51 6.59
CA ASN A 135 -17.24 26.02 7.86
C ASN A 135 -16.76 24.57 7.73
N THR A 136 -17.53 23.70 7.07
CA THR A 136 -17.12 22.30 6.84
C THR A 136 -15.81 22.20 6.04
N ILE A 137 -15.63 23.04 5.02
CA ILE A 137 -14.40 23.11 4.20
C ILE A 137 -13.21 23.54 5.05
N LEU A 138 -13.38 24.57 5.87
CA LEU A 138 -12.32 25.12 6.73
C LEU A 138 -11.95 24.14 7.86
N ASP A 139 -12.93 23.52 8.51
CA ASP A 139 -12.73 22.58 9.62
C ASP A 139 -11.92 21.34 9.19
N HIS A 140 -12.06 20.93 7.93
CA HIS A 140 -11.35 19.78 7.36
C HIS A 140 -10.12 20.17 6.52
N SER A 141 -9.67 21.42 6.60
CA SER A 141 -8.47 21.93 5.89
C SER A 141 -8.52 21.72 4.36
N TYR A 142 -9.70 21.87 3.76
CA TYR A 142 -9.89 21.81 2.31
C TYR A 142 -9.77 23.19 1.64
N ASP A 143 -9.47 24.25 2.38
CA ASP A 143 -9.35 25.60 1.84
C ASP A 143 -8.31 25.70 0.73
N VAL A 144 -7.17 25.03 0.90
CA VAL A 144 -6.06 25.08 -0.05
C VAL A 144 -6.44 24.49 -1.42
N ILE A 145 -7.24 23.43 -1.45
CA ILE A 145 -7.66 22.82 -2.73
C ILE A 145 -8.65 23.73 -3.47
N TYR A 146 -9.58 24.37 -2.74
CA TYR A 146 -10.53 25.33 -3.32
C TYR A 146 -9.81 26.58 -3.83
N MET A 147 -8.86 27.12 -3.07
CA MET A 147 -8.07 28.27 -3.49
C MET A 147 -7.17 27.95 -4.69
N SER A 148 -6.61 26.75 -4.74
CA SER A 148 -5.82 26.30 -5.89
C SER A 148 -6.68 26.21 -7.15
N ALA A 149 -7.87 25.58 -7.05
CA ALA A 149 -8.81 25.49 -8.16
C ALA A 149 -9.27 26.88 -8.63
N GLN A 150 -9.60 27.78 -7.70
CA GLN A 150 -9.98 29.15 -8.01
C GLN A 150 -8.89 29.89 -8.78
N LYS A 151 -7.63 29.80 -8.33
CA LYS A 151 -6.49 30.42 -9.03
C LYS A 151 -6.23 29.79 -10.40
N LEU A 152 -6.41 28.49 -10.56
CA LEU A 152 -6.26 27.82 -11.85
C LEU A 152 -7.30 28.33 -12.87
N VAL A 153 -8.57 28.44 -12.45
CA VAL A 153 -9.65 28.93 -13.31
C VAL A 153 -9.51 30.43 -13.60
N GLN A 154 -9.06 31.24 -12.65
CA GLN A 154 -8.82 32.67 -12.89
C GLN A 154 -7.68 32.93 -13.91
N ASN A 155 -6.73 32.01 -14.01
CA ASN A 155 -5.59 32.11 -14.92
C ASN A 155 -5.79 31.34 -16.25
N SER A 156 -6.99 30.81 -16.52
CA SER A 156 -7.33 30.12 -17.76
C SER A 156 -7.80 31.05 -18.87
#